data_AF-A0A535GW97-F1
#
_entry.id   AF-A0A535GW97-F1
#
_cell.length_a   1.000
_cell.length_b   1.000
_cell.length_c   1.000
_cell.angle_alpha   90.00
_cell.angle_beta   90.00
_cell.angle_gamma   90.00
#
_symmetry.space_group_name_H-M   'P 1'
#
loop_
_entity.id
_entity.type
_entity.pdbx_description
1 polymer ?
#
loop_
_entity_poly.entity_id
_entity_poly.type
_entity_poly.pdbx_seq_one_letter_code
_entity_poly.pdbx_strand_id
1 'polypeptide(L)'
;MGHFCVQCGAPLVTRIIEGRELEACPNDDFVLWRDPKVAAAVVVEADGGIVLGRRAIEPGRGLWCLPGGFVNHDEDPAVAAVRECWEEVGAEVELIELLGVYHVAKTTASSIVGIAYRGRLSPGSKMAAGPEMLEVAVFRPDAWPEIAFPSHRQVLALYAGAPGRSASRPSPAPAPPPPPRTR
;
A
#
# COMPACT_ATOMS: atom_id res chain seq x y z
N MET A 1 -8.10 -4.98 -26.31
CA MET A 1 -8.90 -5.89 -25.47
C MET A 1 -10.11 -5.08 -25.01
N GLY A 2 -11.34 -5.54 -25.28
CA GLY A 2 -12.54 -4.84 -24.81
C GLY A 2 -12.92 -5.27 -23.40
N HIS A 3 -13.57 -4.39 -22.64
CA HIS A 3 -14.17 -4.75 -21.35
C HIS A 3 -15.58 -5.30 -21.56
N PHE A 4 -16.06 -6.10 -20.61
CA PHE A 4 -17.39 -6.71 -20.63
C PHE A 4 -18.14 -6.33 -19.35
N CYS A 5 -19.47 -6.22 -19.46
CA CYS A 5 -20.32 -5.99 -18.30
C CYS A 5 -20.23 -7.17 -17.33
N VAL A 6 -19.94 -6.89 -16.06
CA VAL A 6 -19.85 -7.90 -15.01
C VAL A 6 -21.21 -8.48 -14.60
N GLN A 7 -22.31 -7.84 -15.01
CA GLN A 7 -23.68 -8.30 -14.72
C GLN A 7 -24.23 -9.19 -15.84
N CYS A 8 -24.14 -8.75 -17.10
CA CYS A 8 -24.78 -9.45 -18.23
C CYS A 8 -23.81 -10.03 -19.28
N GLY A 9 -22.50 -9.78 -19.15
CA GLY A 9 -21.48 -10.29 -20.07
C GLY A 9 -21.40 -9.61 -21.44
N ALA A 10 -22.20 -8.57 -21.70
CA ALA A 10 -22.16 -7.83 -22.97
C ALA A 10 -20.85 -7.02 -23.10
N PRO A 11 -20.29 -6.86 -24.30
CA PRO A 11 -19.15 -5.97 -24.51
C PRO A 11 -19.56 -4.52 -24.18
N LEU A 12 -18.71 -3.80 -23.44
CA LEU A 12 -18.96 -2.41 -23.10
C LEU A 12 -18.81 -1.52 -24.34
N VAL A 13 -19.57 -0.43 -24.37
CA VAL A 13 -19.54 0.59 -25.42
C VAL A 13 -19.18 1.95 -24.82
N THR A 14 -18.52 2.81 -25.60
CA THR A 14 -18.25 4.18 -25.18
C THR A 14 -19.54 4.99 -25.14
N ARG A 15 -19.80 5.64 -24.00
CA ARG A 15 -20.91 6.59 -23.80
C ARG A 15 -20.40 7.86 -23.11
N ILE A 16 -21.09 8.97 -23.34
CA ILE A 16 -20.86 10.20 -22.59
C ILE A 16 -21.75 10.18 -21.36
N ILE A 17 -21.15 10.09 -20.18
CA ILE A 17 -21.82 10.10 -18.87
C ILE A 17 -21.15 11.20 -18.05
N GLU A 18 -21.94 12.13 -17.52
CA GLU A 18 -21.43 13.29 -16.75
C GLU A 18 -20.33 14.09 -17.47
N GLY A 19 -20.44 14.22 -18.80
CA GLY A 19 -19.47 14.93 -19.63
C GLY A 19 -18.14 14.19 -19.84
N ARG A 20 -18.05 12.91 -19.46
CA ARG A 20 -16.86 12.08 -19.63
C ARG A 20 -17.14 10.94 -20.61
N GLU A 21 -16.15 10.60 -21.43
CA GLU A 21 -16.19 9.38 -22.23
C GLU A 21 -15.85 8.19 -21.34
N LEU A 22 -16.84 7.34 -21.08
CA LEU A 22 -16.74 6.16 -20.24
C LEU A 22 -17.20 4.91 -21.00
N GLU A 23 -16.71 3.75 -20.60
CA GLU A 23 -17.20 2.46 -21.08
C GLU A 23 -18.39 2.04 -20.22
N ALA A 24 -19.55 1.77 -20.83
CA ALA A 24 -20.77 1.40 -20.13
C ALA A 24 -21.50 0.26 -20.85
N CYS A 25 -22.32 -0.47 -20.10
CA CYS A 25 -23.08 -1.59 -20.65
C CYS A 25 -24.19 -1.08 -21.57
N PRO A 26 -24.42 -1.71 -22.73
CA PRO A 26 -25.55 -1.37 -23.57
C PRO A 26 -26.91 -1.84 -23.02
N ASN A 27 -26.92 -2.84 -22.12
CA ASN A 27 -28.12 -3.58 -21.72
C ASN A 27 -28.61 -3.27 -20.30
N ASP A 28 -27.77 -2.70 -19.44
CA ASP A 28 -28.05 -2.39 -18.05
C ASP A 28 -27.34 -1.09 -17.63
N ASP A 29 -27.41 -0.76 -16.34
CA ASP A 29 -26.88 0.49 -15.77
C ASP A 29 -25.40 0.40 -15.37
N PHE A 30 -24.70 -0.69 -15.69
CA PHE A 30 -23.29 -0.83 -15.34
C PHE A 30 -22.41 0.16 -16.11
N VAL A 31 -21.56 0.88 -15.37
CA VAL A 31 -20.57 1.82 -15.89
C VAL A 31 -19.20 1.42 -15.34
N LEU A 32 -18.20 1.29 -16.23
CA LEU A 32 -16.83 1.02 -15.83
C LEU A 32 -16.15 2.31 -15.39
N TRP A 33 -16.22 2.59 -14.09
CA TRP A 33 -15.47 3.68 -13.46
C TRP A 33 -14.00 3.27 -13.29
N ARG A 34 -13.10 4.12 -13.79
CA ARG A 34 -11.64 3.91 -13.68
C ARG A 34 -11.13 4.56 -12.40
N ASP A 35 -11.53 3.99 -11.27
CA ASP A 35 -11.15 4.51 -9.96
C ASP A 35 -9.66 4.27 -9.66
N PRO A 36 -9.01 5.18 -8.92
CA PRO A 36 -7.68 4.93 -8.38
C PRO A 36 -7.69 3.72 -7.43
N LYS A 37 -6.62 2.92 -7.46
CA LYS A 37 -6.39 1.93 -6.40
C LYS A 37 -5.86 2.61 -5.14
N VAL A 38 -6.19 2.07 -3.97
CA VAL A 38 -5.64 2.53 -2.70
C VAL A 38 -4.51 1.60 -2.28
N ALA A 39 -3.40 2.17 -1.83
CA ALA A 39 -2.27 1.43 -1.26
C ALA A 39 -1.88 2.02 0.10
N ALA A 40 -1.33 1.18 0.98
CA ALA A 40 -0.77 1.58 2.26
C ALA A 40 0.73 1.30 2.29
N ALA A 41 1.51 2.22 2.87
CA ALA A 41 2.96 2.05 3.05
C ALA A 41 3.37 2.45 4.47
N VAL A 42 4.40 1.81 5.02
CA VAL A 42 4.82 2.04 6.39
C VAL A 42 6.32 2.35 6.47
N VAL A 43 6.68 3.44 7.13
CA VAL A 43 8.03 3.65 7.63
C VAL A 43 8.12 3.00 8.99
N VAL A 44 8.72 1.81 9.05
CA VAL A 44 8.86 1.03 10.30
C VAL A 44 10.19 1.36 10.96
N GLU A 45 10.15 1.93 12.16
CA GLU A 45 11.34 2.20 12.97
C GLU A 45 11.82 0.95 13.69
N ALA A 46 13.11 0.64 13.57
CA ALA A 46 13.79 -0.44 14.28
C ALA A 46 15.26 -0.08 14.51
N ASP A 47 15.79 -0.34 15.70
CA ASP A 47 17.22 -0.19 16.04
C ASP A 47 17.86 1.17 15.63
N GLY A 48 17.11 2.27 15.76
CA GLY A 48 17.56 3.61 15.37
C GLY A 48 17.59 3.87 13.86
N GLY A 49 17.06 2.95 13.06
CA GLY A 49 16.88 3.02 11.62
C GLY A 49 15.46 2.75 11.17
N ILE A 50 15.32 2.49 9.88
CA ILE A 50 14.08 2.15 9.20
C ILE A 50 14.21 0.80 8.50
N VAL A 51 13.14 0.01 8.51
CA VAL A 51 13.09 -1.28 7.83
C VAL A 51 12.78 -1.07 6.35
N LEU A 52 13.58 -1.69 5.49
CA LEU A 52 13.35 -1.78 4.04
C LEU A 52 13.39 -3.24 3.60
N GLY A 53 12.60 -3.59 2.58
CA GLY A 53 12.65 -4.86 1.88
C GLY A 53 13.27 -4.72 0.49
N ARG A 54 14.13 -5.66 0.09
CA ARG A 54 14.70 -5.71 -1.27
C ARG A 54 13.83 -6.61 -2.14
N ARG A 55 13.22 -6.05 -3.19
CA ARG A 55 12.18 -6.72 -3.98
C ARG A 55 12.70 -7.93 -4.75
N ALA A 56 11.97 -9.04 -4.70
CA ALA A 56 12.20 -10.23 -5.53
C ALA A 56 11.42 -10.22 -6.84
N ILE A 57 10.49 -9.29 -7.02
CA ILE A 57 9.56 -9.23 -8.15
C ILE A 57 9.63 -7.89 -8.89
N GLU A 58 9.21 -7.90 -10.16
CA GLU A 58 9.03 -6.67 -10.93
C GLU A 58 7.71 -5.96 -10.57
N PRO A 59 7.61 -4.64 -10.77
CA PRO A 59 8.70 -3.71 -11.16
C PRO A 59 9.72 -3.51 -10.04
N GLY A 60 10.97 -3.24 -10.38
CA GLY A 60 12.01 -2.83 -9.41
C GLY A 60 12.65 -4.00 -8.65
N ARG A 61 12.75 -5.17 -9.28
CA ARG A 61 13.46 -6.32 -8.69
C ARG A 61 14.90 -5.92 -8.34
N GLY A 62 15.35 -6.31 -7.15
CA GLY A 62 16.68 -6.01 -6.63
C GLY A 62 16.84 -4.62 -6.01
N LEU A 63 15.83 -3.74 -6.13
CA LEU A 63 15.80 -2.43 -5.47
C LEU A 63 15.06 -2.52 -4.13
N TRP A 64 15.28 -1.52 -3.27
CA TRP A 64 14.70 -1.48 -1.92
C TRP A 64 13.39 -0.70 -1.87
N CYS A 65 12.47 -1.08 -1.00
CA CYS A 65 11.22 -0.36 -0.79
C CYS A 65 10.80 -0.39 0.68
N LEU A 66 10.03 0.63 1.09
CA LEU A 66 9.19 0.53 2.27
C LEU A 66 8.23 -0.66 2.14
N PRO A 67 7.90 -1.35 3.25
CA PRO A 67 6.82 -2.33 3.25
C PRO A 67 5.49 -1.65 2.93
N GLY A 68 4.67 -2.30 2.10
CA GLY A 68 3.38 -1.77 1.71
C GLY A 68 2.82 -2.37 0.43
N GLY A 69 1.50 -2.32 0.31
CA GLY A 69 0.76 -2.92 -0.79
C GLY A 69 -0.66 -2.37 -0.93
N PHE A 70 -1.47 -3.03 -1.74
CA PHE A 70 -2.83 -2.58 -1.99
C PHE A 70 -3.76 -2.86 -0.81
N VAL A 71 -4.70 -1.95 -0.59
CA VAL A 71 -5.77 -2.14 0.39
C VAL A 71 -6.86 -3.01 -0.24
N ASN A 72 -7.22 -4.10 0.44
CA ASN A 72 -8.33 -4.95 0.06
C ASN A 72 -9.67 -4.21 0.21
N HIS A 73 -10.67 -4.65 -0.55
CA HIS A 73 -11.98 -3.97 -0.61
C HIS A 73 -12.74 -3.93 0.73
N ASP A 74 -12.38 -4.81 1.66
CA ASP A 74 -13.05 -5.11 2.92
C ASP A 74 -12.18 -4.78 4.14
N GLU A 75 -11.06 -4.07 3.97
CA GLU A 75 -10.14 -3.75 5.07
C GLU A 75 -9.87 -2.25 5.22
N ASP A 76 -9.56 -1.84 6.45
CA ASP A 76 -9.08 -0.50 6.76
C ASP A 76 -7.63 -0.32 6.24
N PRO A 77 -7.26 0.84 5.66
CA PRO A 77 -5.88 1.05 5.17
C PRO A 77 -4.79 0.88 6.24
N ALA A 78 -5.08 1.16 7.52
CA ALA A 78 -4.15 0.92 8.62
C ALA A 78 -3.99 -0.59 8.87
N VAL A 79 -5.05 -1.38 8.73
CA VAL A 79 -4.99 -2.85 8.81
C VAL A 79 -4.18 -3.41 7.64
N ALA A 80 -4.39 -2.90 6.42
CA ALA A 80 -3.58 -3.26 5.26
C ALA A 80 -2.09 -2.98 5.50
N ALA A 81 -1.75 -1.80 6.02
CA ALA A 81 -0.36 -1.44 6.36
C ALA A 81 0.30 -2.46 7.31
N VAL A 82 -0.41 -2.90 8.36
CA VAL A 82 0.10 -3.91 9.31
C VAL A 82 0.23 -5.28 8.65
N ARG A 83 -0.77 -5.70 7.86
CA ARG A 83 -0.76 -6.96 7.11
C ARG A 83 0.43 -7.03 6.15
N GLU A 84 0.64 -5.99 5.35
CA GLU A 84 1.75 -5.92 4.38
C GLU A 84 3.11 -5.95 5.09
N CYS A 85 3.25 -5.29 6.24
CA CYS A 85 4.48 -5.41 7.05
C CYS A 85 4.72 -6.86 7.50
N TRP A 86 3.67 -7.57 7.91
CA TRP A 86 3.80 -8.98 8.27
C TRP A 86 4.17 -9.84 7.07
N GLU A 87 3.50 -9.66 5.93
CA GLU A 87 3.69 -10.45 4.72
C GLU A 87 5.06 -10.24 4.07
N GLU A 88 5.52 -8.99 3.96
CA GLU A 88 6.75 -8.66 3.23
C GLU A 88 8.00 -8.69 4.11
N VAL A 89 7.89 -8.27 5.37
CA VAL A 89 9.03 -8.12 6.28
C VAL A 89 8.96 -8.96 7.55
N GLY A 90 7.93 -9.81 7.68
CA GLY A 90 7.80 -10.77 8.78
C GLY A 90 7.64 -10.12 10.14
N ALA A 91 7.29 -8.83 10.18
CA ALA A 91 7.37 -7.99 11.36
C ALA A 91 5.97 -7.65 11.91
N GLU A 92 5.78 -7.82 13.21
CA GLU A 92 4.66 -7.23 13.93
C GLU A 92 4.96 -5.75 14.18
N VAL A 93 4.10 -4.86 13.69
CA VAL A 93 4.33 -3.41 13.76
C VAL A 93 3.20 -2.71 14.50
N GLU A 94 3.57 -1.73 15.33
CA GLU A 94 2.62 -0.81 15.95
C GLU A 94 2.64 0.51 15.17
N LEU A 95 1.50 0.88 14.58
CA LEU A 95 1.35 2.17 13.90
C LEU A 95 1.26 3.31 14.93
N ILE A 96 2.06 4.36 14.70
CA ILE A 96 2.18 5.51 15.57
C ILE A 96 1.29 6.66 15.07
N GLU A 97 1.42 6.99 13.79
CA GLU A 97 0.74 8.14 13.18
C GLU A 97 0.59 7.98 11.66
N LEU A 98 -0.35 8.73 11.10
CA LEU A 98 -0.46 8.95 9.66
C LEU A 98 0.58 10.00 9.25
N LEU A 99 1.51 9.62 8.38
CA LEU A 99 2.50 10.55 7.81
C LEU A 99 1.90 11.43 6.72
N GLY A 100 0.98 10.89 5.92
CA GLY A 100 0.30 11.64 4.88
C GLY A 100 -0.25 10.78 3.75
N VAL A 101 -0.73 11.46 2.71
CA VAL A 101 -1.30 10.85 1.51
C VAL A 101 -0.48 11.30 0.29
N TYR A 102 -0.19 10.38 -0.63
CA TYR A 102 0.52 10.63 -1.87
C TYR A 102 -0.23 10.08 -3.06
N HIS A 103 0.10 10.57 -4.26
CA HIS A 103 -0.52 10.13 -5.51
C HIS A 103 0.53 9.60 -6.47
N VAL A 104 0.29 8.40 -7.01
CA VAL A 104 1.10 7.82 -8.09
C VAL A 104 0.28 7.86 -9.36
N ALA A 105 0.58 8.83 -10.22
CA ALA A 105 0.00 8.90 -11.54
C ALA A 105 0.48 7.70 -12.38
N LYS A 106 -0.45 7.05 -13.06
CA LYS A 106 -0.16 5.99 -14.04
C LYS A 106 -0.80 6.36 -15.37
N THR A 107 -0.09 6.06 -16.45
CA THR A 107 -0.54 6.34 -17.83
C THR A 107 -1.19 5.13 -18.49
N THR A 108 -0.85 3.91 -18.04
CA THR A 108 -1.30 2.64 -18.63
C THR A 108 -2.20 1.82 -17.71
N ALA A 109 -2.48 2.29 -16.50
CA ALA A 109 -3.33 1.66 -15.50
C ALA A 109 -3.99 2.73 -14.63
N SER A 110 -4.94 2.34 -13.77
CA SER A 110 -5.48 3.24 -12.74
C SER A 110 -4.34 3.82 -11.90
N SER A 111 -4.45 5.12 -11.57
CA SER A 111 -3.55 5.75 -10.62
C SER A 111 -3.69 5.12 -9.23
N ILE A 112 -2.75 5.44 -8.35
CA ILE A 112 -2.77 4.96 -6.97
C ILE A 112 -2.83 6.15 -6.03
N VAL A 113 -3.73 6.09 -5.04
CA VAL A 113 -3.71 6.94 -3.85
C VAL A 113 -3.03 6.13 -2.74
N GLY A 114 -1.88 6.60 -2.29
CA GLY A 114 -1.10 5.96 -1.24
C GLY A 114 -1.31 6.63 0.11
N ILE A 115 -1.47 5.84 1.17
CA ILE A 115 -1.60 6.30 2.55
C ILE A 115 -0.37 5.82 3.32
N ALA A 116 0.43 6.77 3.80
CA ALA A 116 1.69 6.48 4.46
C ALA A 116 1.56 6.59 5.98
N TYR A 117 2.04 5.58 6.68
CA TYR A 117 2.07 5.54 8.14
C TYR A 117 3.50 5.51 8.65
N ARG A 118 3.69 6.02 9.86
CA ARG A 118 4.87 5.75 10.68
C ARG A 118 4.50 4.66 11.67
N GLY A 119 5.36 3.65 11.79
CA GLY A 119 5.21 2.60 12.77
C GLY A 119 6.55 2.30 13.44
N ARG A 120 6.50 1.45 14.47
CA ARG A 120 7.70 0.88 15.08
C ARG A 120 7.55 -0.63 15.18
N LEU A 121 8.68 -1.31 15.16
CA LEU A 121 8.73 -2.75 15.40
C LEU A 121 8.21 -3.04 16.82
N SER A 122 7.29 -4.01 16.93
CA SER A 122 6.75 -4.43 18.23
C SER A 122 7.85 -5.10 19.07
N PRO A 123 7.88 -4.90 20.40
CA PRO A 123 8.90 -5.49 21.25
C PRO A 123 8.97 -7.02 21.09
N GLY A 124 10.17 -7.54 20.79
CA GLY A 124 10.40 -8.98 20.60
C GLY A 124 10.01 -9.53 19.22
N SER A 125 9.44 -8.71 18.34
CA SER A 125 9.20 -9.10 16.95
C SER A 125 10.52 -9.35 16.24
N LYS A 126 10.53 -10.38 15.39
CA LYS A 126 11.64 -10.64 14.46
C LYS A 126 11.29 -10.06 13.09
N MET A 127 12.29 -9.88 12.24
CA MET A 127 12.09 -9.57 10.83
C MET A 127 12.54 -10.76 10.00
N ALA A 128 11.81 -11.04 8.93
CA ALA A 128 12.14 -12.07 7.96
C ALA A 128 11.63 -11.66 6.59
N ALA A 129 12.40 -11.93 5.54
CA ALA A 129 11.94 -11.65 4.18
C ALA A 129 10.76 -12.56 3.82
N GLY A 130 9.67 -11.93 3.40
CA GLY A 130 8.53 -12.60 2.80
C GLY A 130 8.84 -13.15 1.40
N PRO A 131 7.91 -13.90 0.78
CA PRO A 131 8.12 -14.51 -0.54
C PRO A 131 8.46 -13.51 -1.66
N GLU A 132 8.01 -12.26 -1.53
CA GLU A 132 8.24 -11.19 -2.49
C GLU A 132 9.49 -10.36 -2.22
N MET A 133 10.26 -10.70 -1.17
CA MET A 133 11.48 -10.02 -0.76
C MET A 133 12.69 -10.95 -0.81
N LEU A 134 13.79 -10.47 -1.38
CA LEU A 134 15.09 -11.13 -1.37
C LEU A 134 15.78 -11.03 -0.01
N GLU A 135 15.61 -9.88 0.65
CA GLU A 135 16.16 -9.60 1.97
C GLU A 135 15.41 -8.45 2.64
N VAL A 136 15.54 -8.34 3.95
CA VAL A 136 15.00 -7.26 4.77
C VAL A 136 16.10 -6.77 5.67
N ALA A 137 16.29 -5.46 5.75
CA ALA A 137 17.36 -4.87 6.55
C ALA A 137 16.97 -3.50 7.11
N VAL A 138 17.67 -3.12 8.18
CA VAL A 138 17.54 -1.81 8.81
C VAL A 138 18.58 -0.88 8.24
N PHE A 139 18.15 0.29 7.78
CA PHE A 139 19.02 1.35 7.29
C PHE A 139 18.84 2.61 8.12
N ARG A 140 19.88 3.44 8.17
CA ARG A 140 19.74 4.76 8.81
C ARG A 140 18.74 5.61 8.01
N PRO A 141 17.95 6.48 8.67
CA PRO A 141 16.97 7.34 7.98
C PRO A 141 17.57 8.25 6.91
N ASP A 142 18.85 8.58 7.04
CA ASP A 142 19.63 9.48 6.18
C ASP A 142 20.55 8.73 5.19
N ALA A 143 20.63 7.40 5.27
CA ALA A 143 21.58 6.59 4.47
C ALA A 143 20.95 5.27 4.04
N TRP A 144 19.92 5.36 3.19
CA TRP A 144 19.25 4.21 2.57
C TRP A 144 19.78 3.93 1.14
N PRO A 145 19.72 2.67 0.65
CA PRO A 145 20.16 2.30 -0.70
C PRO A 145 19.20 2.79 -1.79
N GLU A 146 19.43 2.42 -3.04
CA GLU A 146 18.53 2.79 -4.13
C GLU A 146 17.10 2.28 -3.91
N ILE A 147 16.16 3.23 -3.78
CA ILE A 147 14.73 2.95 -3.57
C ILE A 147 14.01 2.74 -4.90
N ALA A 148 13.23 1.65 -5.00
CA ALA A 148 12.53 1.20 -6.19
C ALA A 148 11.50 2.20 -6.72
N PHE A 149 10.80 2.89 -5.81
CA PHE A 149 9.65 3.73 -6.17
C PHE A 149 9.87 5.19 -5.77
N PRO A 150 9.67 6.15 -6.70
CA PRO A 150 9.70 7.57 -6.37
C PRO A 150 8.72 7.96 -5.26
N SER A 151 7.56 7.32 -5.19
CA SER A 151 6.59 7.52 -4.10
C SER A 151 7.15 7.15 -2.72
N HIS A 152 7.94 6.09 -2.63
CA HIS A 152 8.55 5.70 -1.36
C HIS A 152 9.61 6.72 -0.93
N ARG A 153 10.35 7.31 -1.88
CA ARG A 153 11.24 8.45 -1.58
C ARG A 153 10.47 9.67 -1.08
N GLN A 154 9.28 9.94 -1.62
CA GLN A 154 8.40 11.00 -1.11
C GLN A 154 7.96 10.71 0.34
N VAL A 155 7.57 9.47 0.64
CA VAL A 155 7.21 9.06 2.01
C VAL A 155 8.38 9.20 2.97
N LEU A 156 9.59 8.79 2.56
CA LEU A 156 10.81 8.96 3.35
C LEU A 156 11.12 10.44 3.60
N ALA A 157 10.89 11.31 2.62
CA ALA A 157 11.04 12.76 2.79
C ALA A 157 10.02 13.34 3.77
N LEU A 158 8.76 12.88 3.74
CA LEU A 158 7.74 13.26 4.73
C LEU A 158 8.15 12.84 6.13
N TYR A 159 8.64 11.61 6.28
CA TYR A 159 9.16 11.09 7.54
C TYR A 159 10.33 11.93 8.07
N ALA A 160 11.33 12.25 7.22
CA ALA A 160 12.47 13.07 7.61
C ALA A 160 12.09 14.52 7.97
N GLY A 161 11.04 15.06 7.33
CA GLY A 161 10.54 16.42 7.53
C GLY A 161 9.54 16.59 8.68
N ALA A 162 9.17 15.52 9.40
CA ALA A 162 8.20 15.56 10.49
C ALA A 162 8.90 15.54 11.87
N PRO A 163 9.33 16.68 12.43
CA PRO A 163 9.85 16.71 13.79
C PRO A 163 8.71 16.55 14.81
N GLY A 164 8.76 15.46 15.59
CA GLY A 164 8.25 15.39 16.97
C GLY A 164 6.89 16.02 17.28
N ARG A 165 5.88 15.85 16.42
CA ARG A 165 4.50 16.21 16.79
C ARG A 165 3.91 15.03 17.57
N SER A 166 3.47 15.30 18.79
CA SER A 166 2.68 14.37 19.59
C SER A 166 1.52 13.85 18.74
N ALA A 167 1.53 12.55 18.48
CA ALA A 167 0.56 11.84 17.67
C ALA A 167 -0.86 12.07 18.18
N SER A 168 -1.77 12.53 17.32
CA SER A 168 -3.16 12.11 17.43
C SER A 168 -3.15 10.61 17.12
N ARG A 169 -3.36 9.77 18.15
CA ARG A 169 -3.46 8.31 17.97
C ARG A 169 -4.40 8.03 16.79
N PRO A 170 -3.97 7.30 15.75
CA PRO A 170 -4.92 6.70 14.84
C PRO A 170 -5.89 5.85 15.68
N SER A 171 -7.18 5.82 15.30
CA SER A 171 -8.15 4.97 15.99
C SER A 171 -7.60 3.55 16.05
N PRO A 172 -7.80 2.83 17.18
CA PRO A 172 -7.29 1.47 17.30
C PRO A 172 -7.78 0.64 16.12
N ALA A 173 -6.85 -0.06 15.46
CA ALA A 173 -7.19 -0.98 14.39
C ALA A 173 -8.26 -1.95 14.90
N PRO A 174 -9.30 -2.25 14.11
CA PRO A 174 -10.26 -3.29 14.47
C PRO A 174 -9.50 -4.61 14.67
N ALA A 175 -9.97 -5.42 15.63
CA ALA A 175 -9.36 -6.71 15.93
C ALA A 175 -9.25 -7.57 14.64
N PRO A 176 -8.17 -8.35 14.47
CA PRO A 176 -8.02 -9.21 13.31
C PRO A 176 -9.22 -10.17 13.20
N PRO A 177 -9.67 -10.49 11.97
CA PRO A 177 -10.76 -11.43 11.79
C PRO A 177 -10.38 -12.80 12.39
N PRO A 178 -11.34 -13.51 13.02
CA PRO A 178 -11.07 -14.83 13.57
C PRO A 178 -10.62 -15.79 12.45
N PRO A 179 -9.74 -16.77 12.75
CA PRO A 179 -9.30 -17.75 11.76
C PRO A 179 -10.50 -18.48 11.15
N PRO A 180 -10.42 -18.86 9.86
CA PRO A 180 -11.52 -19.54 9.17
C PRO A 180 -11.89 -20.81 9.94
N ARG A 181 -13.18 -20.95 10.28
CA ARG A 181 -13.70 -22.17 10.90
C ARG A 181 -13.53 -23.31 9.90
N THR A 182 -12.66 -24.25 10.21
CA THR A 182 -12.63 -25.56 9.53
C THR A 182 -14.01 -26.20 9.67
N ARG A 183 -14.64 -26.49 8.53
CA ARG A 183 -15.88 -27.27 8.45
C ARG A 183 -15.68 -28.67 8.99
#